data_AF-A0A814NS37-F1
#
_entry.id   AF-A0A814NS37-F1
#
_cell.length_a   1.000
_cell.length_b   1.000
_cell.length_c   1.000
_cell.angle_alpha   90.00
_cell.angle_beta   90.00
_cell.angle_gamma   90.00
#
_symmetry.space_group_name_H-M   'P 1'
#
loop_
_entity.id
_entity.type
_entity.pdbx_description
1 polymer ?
#
loop_
_entity_poly.entity_id
_entity_poly.type
_entity_poly.pdbx_seq_one_letter_code
_entity_poly.pdbx_strand_id
1 'polypeptide(L)'
;MVYWNIFNSDFFIPKYHYIGSASIYVYVEQRFSLTTRILVTCSFVLVTILSMTVILYGSSLALSQVTGLNIWIEVGLCGIIFIIYTNIADAGGIPKVYETMKANNRLQFSVFDPSIRYIMWSIFISVIFSSTAQYACIQTQAERYMCIKNTRSAKKVAWTNYIMLVSMHILCLCVGCLLYKKYNQCDPLQTKIISRSDQMYPLFIIKTLRRFSGITGLFIACMLNATLSTFSSGANSMATVILEDIYKPLTKNIQC
;
A
#
# COMPACT_ATOMS: atom_id res chain seq x y z
N MET A 1 -8.17 -15.79 -5.80
CA MET A 1 -7.11 -14.80 -5.51
C MET A 1 -5.75 -15.23 -6.10
N VAL A 2 -5.19 -16.39 -5.69
CA VAL A 2 -3.91 -16.89 -6.22
C VAL A 2 -3.95 -17.12 -7.73
N TYR A 3 -4.93 -17.88 -8.23
CA TYR A 3 -5.12 -18.11 -9.67
C TYR A 3 -5.32 -16.82 -10.48
N TRP A 4 -5.97 -15.82 -9.90
CA TRP A 4 -6.15 -14.51 -10.54
C TRP A 4 -4.82 -13.77 -10.69
N ASN A 5 -3.94 -13.86 -9.69
CA ASN A 5 -2.59 -13.31 -9.78
C ASN A 5 -1.73 -14.08 -10.79
N ILE A 6 -1.85 -15.41 -10.87
CA ILE A 6 -1.18 -16.22 -11.92
C ILE A 6 -1.60 -15.68 -13.29
N PHE A 7 -2.92 -15.60 -13.53
CA PHE A 7 -3.48 -15.11 -14.78
C PHE A 7 -2.97 -13.71 -15.14
N ASN A 8 -3.03 -12.75 -14.22
CA ASN A 8 -2.52 -11.39 -14.47
C ASN A 8 -1.02 -11.40 -14.80
N SER A 9 -0.21 -12.15 -14.06
CA SER A 9 1.24 -12.24 -14.29
C SER A 9 1.58 -12.90 -15.63
N ASP A 10 0.80 -13.90 -16.05
CA ASP A 10 1.00 -14.59 -17.32
C ASP A 10 0.55 -13.78 -18.52
N PHE A 11 -0.46 -12.93 -18.35
CA PHE A 11 -1.03 -12.12 -19.41
C PHE A 11 -0.30 -10.79 -19.64
N PHE A 12 0.01 -10.03 -18.57
CA PHE A 12 0.53 -8.67 -18.70
C PHE A 12 2.07 -8.62 -18.84
N ILE A 13 2.81 -9.40 -18.06
CA ILE A 13 4.28 -9.32 -18.02
C ILE A 13 4.93 -9.58 -19.39
N PRO A 14 4.53 -10.61 -20.18
CA PRO A 14 5.12 -10.83 -21.50
C PRO A 14 4.85 -9.68 -22.48
N LYS A 15 3.70 -8.99 -22.36
CA LYS A 15 3.36 -7.86 -23.23
C LYS A 15 4.29 -6.68 -23.01
N TYR A 16 4.64 -6.38 -21.76
CA TYR A 16 5.59 -5.31 -21.44
C TYR A 16 6.97 -5.55 -22.04
N HIS A 17 7.41 -6.80 -22.06
CA HIS A 17 8.68 -7.18 -22.71
C HIS A 17 8.62 -7.05 -24.23
N TYR A 18 7.46 -7.23 -24.84
CA TYR A 18 7.27 -7.11 -26.29
C TYR A 18 7.21 -5.65 -26.78
N ILE A 19 6.61 -4.74 -26.00
CA ILE A 19 6.42 -3.33 -26.40
C ILE A 19 7.77 -2.59 -26.54
N GLY A 20 8.76 -2.93 -25.72
CA GLY A 20 10.10 -2.34 -25.79
C GLY A 20 10.16 -0.83 -25.51
N SER A 21 9.08 -0.23 -24.97
CA SER A 21 9.03 1.17 -24.55
C SER A 21 9.01 1.28 -23.03
N ALA A 22 9.51 2.39 -22.50
CA ALA A 22 9.50 2.65 -21.06
C ALA A 22 8.10 2.97 -20.52
N SER A 23 7.15 3.43 -21.35
CA SER A 23 5.76 3.66 -20.92
C SER A 23 4.85 2.53 -21.39
N ILE A 24 4.06 1.97 -20.46
CA ILE A 24 3.05 0.96 -20.81
C ILE A 24 1.86 1.53 -21.58
N TYR A 25 1.64 2.85 -21.52
CA TYR A 25 0.52 3.50 -22.19
C TYR A 25 0.72 3.59 -23.71
N VAL A 26 1.95 3.35 -24.20
CA VAL A 26 2.21 3.11 -25.64
C VAL A 26 1.37 1.94 -26.17
N TYR A 27 1.13 0.92 -25.35
CA TYR A 27 0.26 -0.20 -25.74
C TYR A 27 -1.17 0.26 -26.04
N VAL A 28 -1.67 1.23 -25.28
CA VAL A 28 -3.02 1.78 -25.43
C VAL A 28 -3.13 2.55 -26.76
N GLU A 29 -2.08 3.27 -27.14
CA GLU A 29 -2.02 3.93 -28.45
C GLU A 29 -2.02 2.92 -29.60
N GLN A 30 -1.18 1.88 -29.53
CA GLN A 30 -1.13 0.84 -30.57
C GLN A 30 -2.48 0.14 -30.77
N ARG A 31 -3.29 0.04 -29.71
CA ARG A 31 -4.59 -0.64 -29.76
C ARG A 31 -5.76 0.27 -30.12
N PHE A 32 -5.69 1.54 -29.72
CA PHE A 32 -6.78 2.52 -29.84
C PHE A 32 -6.31 3.77 -30.59
N SER A 33 -5.76 4.75 -29.88
CA SER A 33 -5.34 6.04 -30.45
C SER A 33 -4.43 6.81 -29.51
N LEU A 34 -3.72 7.80 -30.05
CA LEU A 34 -2.88 8.73 -29.29
C LEU A 34 -3.69 9.51 -28.24
N THR A 35 -4.93 9.91 -28.55
CA THR A 35 -5.82 10.59 -27.60
C THR A 35 -6.06 9.74 -26.35
N THR A 36 -6.28 8.43 -26.53
CA THR A 36 -6.52 7.50 -25.42
C THR A 36 -5.26 7.37 -24.55
N ARG A 37 -4.07 7.32 -25.17
CA ARG A 37 -2.78 7.32 -24.45
C ARG A 37 -2.64 8.58 -23.59
N ILE A 38 -2.82 9.76 -24.15
CA ILE A 38 -2.71 11.03 -23.42
C ILE A 38 -3.69 11.09 -22.24
N LEU A 39 -4.96 10.69 -22.46
CA LEU A 39 -5.98 10.68 -21.40
C LEU A 39 -5.60 9.75 -20.24
N VAL A 40 -5.12 8.54 -20.54
CA VAL A 40 -4.69 7.57 -19.51
C VAL A 40 -3.45 8.09 -18.78
N THR A 41 -2.47 8.66 -19.49
CA THR A 41 -1.28 9.26 -18.87
C THR A 41 -1.64 10.41 -17.94
N CYS A 42 -2.48 11.36 -18.38
CA CYS A 42 -2.94 12.46 -17.54
C CYS A 42 -3.68 11.96 -16.30
N SER A 43 -4.54 10.94 -16.46
CA SER A 43 -5.26 10.31 -15.35
C SER A 43 -4.29 9.67 -14.35
N PHE A 44 -3.28 8.94 -14.83
CA PHE A 44 -2.27 8.33 -13.98
C PHE A 44 -1.44 9.37 -13.21
N VAL A 45 -0.98 10.44 -13.87
CA VAL A 45 -0.21 11.50 -13.22
C VAL A 45 -1.04 12.17 -12.11
N LEU A 46 -2.30 12.52 -12.41
CA LEU A 46 -3.21 13.12 -11.43
C LEU A 46 -3.43 12.19 -10.22
N VAL A 47 -3.77 10.93 -10.45
CA VAL A 47 -3.99 9.94 -9.38
C VAL A 47 -2.72 9.72 -8.57
N THR A 48 -1.54 9.72 -9.21
CA THR A 48 -0.26 9.55 -8.53
C THR A 48 0.04 10.73 -7.62
N ILE A 49 -0.15 11.98 -8.08
CA ILE A 49 0.02 13.18 -7.23
C ILE A 49 -0.90 13.12 -6.01
N LEU A 50 -2.19 12.84 -6.23
CA LEU A 50 -3.17 12.74 -5.13
C LEU A 50 -2.78 11.63 -4.13
N SER A 51 -2.34 10.48 -4.64
CA SER A 51 -1.90 9.35 -3.81
C SER A 51 -0.65 9.69 -2.99
N MET A 52 0.33 10.36 -3.59
CA MET A 52 1.54 10.79 -2.87
C MET A 52 1.22 11.80 -1.76
N THR A 53 0.29 12.73 -1.99
CA THR A 53 -0.18 13.67 -0.95
C THR A 53 -0.78 12.94 0.24
N VAL A 54 -1.64 11.92 0.01
CA VAL A 54 -2.26 11.15 1.09
C VAL A 54 -1.22 10.35 1.89
N ILE A 55 -0.24 9.72 1.22
CA ILE A 55 0.81 8.95 1.88
C ILE A 55 1.72 9.87 2.71
N LEU A 56 2.07 11.05 2.18
CA LEU A 56 2.84 12.06 2.90
C LEU A 56 2.07 12.61 4.10
N TYR A 57 0.76 12.83 3.98
CA TYR A 57 -0.09 13.26 5.09
C TYR A 57 -0.10 12.25 6.25
N GLY A 58 -0.27 10.96 5.95
CA GLY A 58 -0.26 9.92 7.00
C GLY A 58 1.09 9.88 7.74
N SER A 59 2.18 10.07 7.00
CA SER A 59 3.53 10.09 7.57
C SER A 59 3.81 11.34 8.39
N SER A 60 3.35 12.51 7.94
CA SER A 60 3.51 13.77 8.65
C SER A 60 2.68 13.81 9.92
N LEU A 61 1.47 13.24 9.90
CA LEU A 61 0.63 13.09 11.08
C LEU A 61 1.34 12.28 12.16
N ALA A 62 1.81 11.09 11.80
CA ALA A 62 2.49 10.23 12.75
C ALA A 62 3.89 10.76 13.13
N LEU A 63 4.54 11.59 12.30
CA LEU A 63 5.75 12.32 12.69
C LEU A 63 5.43 13.40 13.76
N SER A 64 4.37 14.18 13.54
CA SER A 64 3.97 15.30 14.41
C SER A 64 3.67 14.89 15.85
N GLN A 65 3.32 13.63 16.08
CA GLN A 65 3.00 13.10 17.40
C GLN A 65 4.24 12.69 18.21
N VAL A 66 5.44 12.74 17.61
CA VAL A 66 6.61 12.07 18.21
C VAL A 66 7.93 12.84 18.10
N THR A 67 8.07 13.84 17.22
CA THR A 67 9.37 14.45 16.91
C THR A 67 9.76 15.71 17.70
N GLY A 68 10.12 15.58 18.97
CA GLY A 68 11.12 16.48 19.56
C GLY A 68 12.56 16.18 19.05
N LEU A 69 12.74 15.97 17.74
CA LEU A 69 13.84 15.40 16.93
C LEU A 69 15.19 14.96 17.57
N ASN A 70 15.65 13.76 17.20
CA ASN A 70 16.78 13.52 16.26
C ASN A 70 16.64 12.10 15.62
N ILE A 71 17.07 11.92 14.37
CA ILE A 71 16.65 10.87 13.42
C ILE A 71 17.87 10.16 12.83
N TRP A 72 18.11 8.87 13.15
CA TRP A 72 18.91 7.96 12.32
C TRP A 72 18.51 6.46 12.50
N ILE A 73 18.13 5.85 11.38
CA ILE A 73 18.34 4.45 10.90
C ILE A 73 17.47 3.30 11.48
N GLU A 74 16.62 2.80 10.55
CA GLU A 74 16.05 1.46 10.31
C GLU A 74 15.49 0.59 11.46
N VAL A 75 14.20 0.21 11.35
CA VAL A 75 13.60 -1.15 11.48
C VAL A 75 12.05 -1.11 11.58
N GLY A 76 11.37 -1.35 10.44
CA GLY A 76 9.92 -1.11 10.32
C GLY A 76 9.09 -2.36 10.44
N LEU A 77 9.66 -3.43 9.89
CA LEU A 77 9.10 -4.75 9.96
C LEU A 77 9.25 -5.33 11.37
N CYS A 78 10.38 -5.12 12.06
CA CYS A 78 10.49 -5.61 13.44
C CYS A 78 9.64 -4.80 14.42
N GLY A 79 9.36 -3.51 14.18
CA GLY A 79 8.44 -2.75 15.02
C GLY A 79 7.04 -3.35 15.05
N ILE A 80 6.46 -3.63 13.88
CA ILE A 80 5.11 -4.24 13.77
C ILE A 80 5.10 -5.66 14.35
N ILE A 81 6.09 -6.48 14.02
CA ILE A 81 6.19 -7.86 14.54
C ILE A 81 6.38 -7.84 16.07
N PHE A 82 7.20 -6.93 16.59
CA PHE A 82 7.45 -6.78 18.02
C PHE A 82 6.21 -6.28 18.77
N ILE A 83 5.46 -5.32 18.20
CA ILE A 83 4.16 -4.89 18.74
C ILE A 83 3.21 -6.08 18.81
N ILE A 84 3.09 -6.84 17.72
CA ILE A 84 2.21 -8.01 17.66
C ILE A 84 2.63 -9.03 18.73
N TYR A 85 3.92 -9.35 18.84
CA TYR A 85 4.43 -10.33 19.80
C TYR A 85 4.19 -9.89 21.26
N THR A 86 4.60 -8.67 21.62
CA THR A 86 4.44 -8.13 22.98
C THR A 86 2.98 -8.02 23.39
N ASN A 87 2.12 -7.52 22.49
CA ASN A 87 0.71 -7.34 22.82
C ASN A 87 -0.08 -8.64 22.81
N ILE A 88 0.24 -9.61 21.94
CA ILE A 88 -0.39 -10.93 22.01
C ILE A 88 -0.04 -11.59 23.35
N ALA A 89 1.20 -11.48 23.81
CA ALA A 89 1.62 -11.99 25.12
C ALA A 89 0.85 -11.29 26.26
N ASP A 90 0.82 -9.95 26.28
CA ASP A 90 0.12 -9.16 27.30
C ASP A 90 -1.41 -9.36 27.27
N ALA A 91 -1.96 -9.67 26.09
CA ALA A 91 -3.39 -9.90 25.90
C ALA A 91 -3.85 -11.31 26.29
N GLY A 92 -2.95 -12.19 26.76
CA GLY A 92 -3.27 -13.58 27.10
C GLY A 92 -3.39 -14.51 25.87
N GLY A 93 -2.70 -14.18 24.77
CA GLY A 93 -2.60 -14.99 23.57
C GLY A 93 -3.66 -14.70 22.49
N ILE A 94 -3.42 -15.24 21.29
CA ILE A 94 -4.33 -15.16 20.12
C ILE A 94 -5.75 -15.65 20.46
N PRO A 95 -5.96 -16.78 21.19
CA PRO A 95 -7.30 -17.27 21.49
C PRO A 95 -8.15 -16.23 22.23
N LYS A 96 -7.55 -15.51 23.18
CA LYS A 96 -8.29 -14.50 23.94
C LYS A 96 -8.66 -13.28 23.12
N VAL A 97 -7.83 -12.91 22.13
CA VAL A 97 -8.17 -11.85 21.17
C VAL A 97 -9.35 -12.29 20.30
N TYR A 98 -9.31 -13.52 19.80
CA TYR A 98 -10.37 -14.08 18.97
C TYR A 98 -11.71 -14.17 19.71
N GLU A 99 -11.72 -14.63 20.96
CA GLU A 99 -12.93 -14.67 21.80
C GLU A 99 -13.55 -13.29 22.00
N THR A 100 -12.74 -12.28 22.33
CA THR A 100 -13.23 -10.90 22.50
C THR A 100 -13.85 -10.37 21.21
N MET A 101 -13.25 -10.66 20.06
CA MET A 101 -13.78 -10.25 18.76
C MET A 101 -15.10 -10.92 18.42
N LYS A 102 -15.20 -12.23 18.69
CA LYS A 102 -16.42 -13.00 18.47
C LYS A 102 -17.54 -12.52 19.39
N ALA A 103 -17.25 -12.31 20.68
CA ALA A 103 -18.23 -11.84 21.66
C ALA A 103 -18.79 -10.44 21.34
N ASN A 104 -18.01 -9.58 20.68
CA ASN A 104 -18.44 -8.23 20.28
C ASN A 104 -18.96 -8.16 18.83
N ASN A 105 -19.29 -9.29 18.21
CA ASN A 105 -19.78 -9.37 16.83
C ASN A 105 -18.89 -8.64 15.81
N ARG A 106 -17.56 -8.65 16.00
CA ARG A 106 -16.60 -7.99 15.08
C ARG A 106 -16.14 -8.89 13.93
N LEU A 107 -16.30 -10.21 14.05
CA LEU A 107 -15.95 -11.19 13.01
C LEU A 107 -17.19 -11.62 12.23
N GLN A 108 -17.68 -10.74 11.35
CA GLN A 108 -18.85 -10.99 10.52
C GLN A 108 -18.40 -11.30 9.09
N PHE A 109 -18.34 -12.59 8.73
CA PHE A 109 -17.81 -13.01 7.43
C PHE A 109 -18.86 -12.94 6.32
N SER A 110 -20.14 -13.18 6.58
CA SER A 110 -21.13 -13.38 5.49
C SER A 110 -22.30 -12.40 5.53
N VAL A 111 -22.06 -11.14 5.88
CA VAL A 111 -23.09 -10.09 5.84
C VAL A 111 -23.19 -9.50 4.45
N PHE A 112 -24.42 -9.43 3.95
CA PHE A 112 -24.78 -8.81 2.66
C PHE A 112 -25.71 -7.63 2.91
N ASP A 113 -25.14 -6.53 3.39
CA ASP A 113 -25.83 -5.26 3.56
C ASP A 113 -25.08 -4.17 2.75
N PRO A 114 -25.67 -3.67 1.65
CA PRO A 114 -25.07 -2.62 0.83
C PRO A 114 -24.86 -1.29 1.55
N SER A 115 -25.52 -1.03 2.69
CA SER A 115 -25.32 0.18 3.49
C SER A 115 -24.02 0.16 4.29
N ILE A 116 -23.41 -1.02 4.48
CA ILE A 116 -22.15 -1.16 5.19
C ILE A 116 -20.98 -0.92 4.24
N ARG A 117 -20.14 0.07 4.57
CA ARG A 117 -18.99 0.52 3.75
C ARG A 117 -18.01 -0.60 3.36
N TYR A 118 -17.75 -1.54 4.26
CA TYR A 118 -16.82 -2.65 4.03
C TYR A 118 -17.46 -3.96 4.46
N ILE A 119 -17.81 -4.81 3.50
CA ILE A 119 -18.29 -6.18 3.72
C ILE A 119 -17.29 -7.15 3.09
N MET A 120 -17.26 -8.39 3.55
CA MET A 120 -16.30 -9.39 3.05
C MET A 120 -16.34 -9.49 1.52
N TRP A 121 -17.53 -9.54 0.93
CA TRP A 121 -17.74 -9.68 -0.51
C TRP A 121 -17.26 -8.48 -1.32
N SER A 122 -17.52 -7.25 -0.85
CA SER A 122 -17.03 -6.05 -1.53
C SER A 122 -15.51 -5.95 -1.47
N ILE A 123 -14.90 -6.41 -0.36
CA ILE A 123 -13.45 -6.53 -0.24
C ILE A 123 -12.91 -7.55 -1.24
N PHE A 124 -13.48 -8.76 -1.32
CA PHE A 124 -13.04 -9.78 -2.28
C PHE A 124 -13.09 -9.28 -3.72
N ILE A 125 -14.21 -8.66 -4.12
CA ILE A 125 -14.38 -8.09 -5.45
C ILE A 125 -13.37 -6.96 -5.68
N SER A 126 -13.22 -6.05 -4.71
CA SER A 126 -12.25 -4.95 -4.78
C SER A 126 -10.83 -5.47 -4.99
N VAL A 127 -10.40 -6.52 -4.27
CA VAL A 127 -9.03 -7.04 -4.42
C VAL A 127 -8.79 -7.63 -5.81
N ILE A 128 -9.79 -8.25 -6.45
CA ILE A 128 -9.67 -8.76 -7.82
C ILE A 128 -9.36 -7.60 -8.79
N PHE A 129 -10.16 -6.53 -8.76
CA PHE A 129 -9.96 -5.36 -9.62
C PHE A 129 -8.67 -4.61 -9.30
N SER A 130 -8.39 -4.37 -8.02
CA SER A 130 -7.16 -3.71 -7.58
C SER A 130 -5.92 -4.51 -7.96
N SER A 131 -5.97 -5.84 -7.88
CA SER A 131 -4.88 -6.72 -8.32
C SER A 131 -4.65 -6.57 -9.83
N THR A 132 -5.69 -6.66 -10.65
CA THR A 132 -5.53 -6.47 -12.11
C THR A 132 -4.97 -5.08 -12.43
N ALA A 133 -5.46 -4.03 -11.78
CA ALA A 133 -4.94 -2.67 -11.97
C ALA A 133 -3.44 -2.56 -11.65
N GLN A 134 -2.96 -3.24 -10.60
CA GLN A 134 -1.53 -3.27 -10.24
C GLN A 134 -0.66 -3.88 -11.33
N TYR A 135 -1.14 -4.90 -12.04
CA TYR A 135 -0.40 -5.49 -13.16
C TYR A 135 -0.56 -4.69 -14.44
N ALA A 136 -1.76 -4.19 -14.73
CA ALA A 136 -2.17 -3.67 -16.04
C ALA A 136 -1.96 -2.16 -16.22
N CYS A 137 -2.23 -1.39 -15.17
CA CYS A 137 -2.43 0.06 -15.28
C CYS A 137 -1.40 0.88 -14.51
N ILE A 138 -0.67 0.28 -13.57
CA ILE A 138 0.25 1.02 -12.70
C ILE A 138 1.67 0.97 -13.28
N GLN A 139 2.10 2.11 -13.79
CA GLN A 139 3.42 2.29 -14.39
C GLN A 139 4.57 1.87 -13.45
N THR A 140 4.50 2.19 -12.16
CA THR A 140 5.57 1.87 -11.18
C THR A 140 5.86 0.38 -11.09
N GLN A 141 4.84 -0.47 -11.27
CA GLN A 141 5.00 -1.92 -11.24
C GLN A 141 5.48 -2.45 -12.58
N ALA A 142 4.96 -1.90 -13.68
CA ALA A 142 5.41 -2.30 -15.00
C ALA A 142 6.90 -2.00 -15.23
N GLU A 143 7.42 -0.86 -14.77
CA GLU A 143 8.84 -0.50 -14.86
C GLU A 143 9.74 -1.57 -14.22
N ARG A 144 9.33 -2.10 -13.05
CA ARG A 144 10.05 -3.17 -12.36
C ARG A 144 10.10 -4.46 -13.18
N TYR A 145 9.03 -4.75 -13.93
CA TYR A 145 8.99 -5.93 -14.80
C TYR A 145 9.81 -5.74 -16.08
N MET A 146 9.83 -4.52 -16.64
CA MET A 146 10.56 -4.19 -17.87
C MET A 146 12.08 -4.16 -17.67
N CYS A 147 12.57 -3.80 -16.48
CA CYS A 147 14.00 -3.82 -16.16
C CYS A 147 14.61 -5.24 -16.09
N ILE A 148 13.77 -6.28 -16.06
CA ILE A 148 14.20 -7.67 -15.98
C ILE A 148 14.29 -8.24 -17.39
N LYS A 149 15.44 -8.81 -17.77
CA LYS A 149 15.63 -9.35 -19.13
C LYS A 149 14.69 -10.52 -19.48
N ASN A 150 14.38 -11.37 -18.51
CA ASN A 150 13.64 -12.61 -18.73
C ASN A 150 12.23 -12.55 -18.12
N THR A 151 11.20 -12.82 -18.93
CA THR A 151 9.79 -12.87 -18.49
C THR A 151 9.57 -13.83 -17.32
N ARG A 152 10.23 -14.99 -17.32
CA ARG A 152 10.15 -15.97 -16.21
C ARG A 152 10.66 -15.39 -14.89
N SER A 153 11.76 -14.63 -14.92
CA SER A 153 12.30 -13.97 -13.73
C SER A 153 11.40 -12.82 -13.28
N ALA A 154 10.83 -12.06 -14.21
CA ALA A 154 9.85 -11.01 -13.90
C ALA A 154 8.60 -11.58 -13.21
N LYS A 155 8.10 -12.74 -13.67
CA LYS A 155 7.01 -13.46 -13.00
C LYS A 155 7.39 -13.87 -11.57
N LYS A 156 8.61 -14.38 -11.34
CA LYS A 156 9.08 -14.68 -9.97
C LYS A 156 9.07 -13.44 -9.07
N VAL A 157 9.54 -12.29 -9.57
CA VAL A 157 9.51 -11.02 -8.82
C VAL A 157 8.07 -10.59 -8.50
N ALA A 158 7.15 -10.75 -9.45
CA ALA A 158 5.74 -10.48 -9.21
C ALA A 158 5.15 -11.39 -8.10
N TRP A 159 5.51 -12.68 -8.09
CA TRP A 159 5.11 -13.61 -7.04
C TRP A 159 5.67 -13.25 -5.68
N THR A 160 6.95 -12.89 -5.60
CA THR A 160 7.56 -12.43 -4.35
C THR A 160 6.85 -11.19 -3.81
N ASN A 161 6.56 -10.21 -4.69
CA ASN A 161 5.80 -9.02 -4.32
C ASN A 161 4.39 -9.37 -3.79
N TYR A 162 3.69 -10.31 -4.43
CA TYR A 162 2.37 -10.76 -3.98
C TYR A 162 2.42 -11.41 -2.59
N ILE A 163 3.40 -12.29 -2.32
CA ILE A 163 3.57 -12.94 -1.01
C ILE A 163 3.87 -11.91 0.08
N MET A 164 4.75 -10.94 -0.20
CA MET A 164 5.07 -9.85 0.72
C MET A 164 3.84 -9.00 1.02
N LEU A 165 3.04 -8.69 -0.01
CA LEU A 165 1.80 -7.92 0.13
C LEU A 165 0.78 -8.64 1.02
N VAL A 166 0.55 -9.93 0.78
CA VAL A 166 -0.39 -10.73 1.60
C VAL A 166 0.09 -10.79 3.06
N SER A 167 1.38 -11.02 3.27
CA SER A 167 1.99 -11.04 4.61
C SER A 167 1.78 -9.70 5.33
N MET A 168 1.99 -8.58 4.64
CA MET A 168 1.79 -7.24 5.19
C MET A 168 0.33 -6.99 5.60
N HIS A 169 -0.65 -7.40 4.77
CA HIS A 169 -2.07 -7.26 5.11
C HIS A 169 -2.45 -8.08 6.34
N ILE A 170 -1.94 -9.31 6.48
CA ILE A 170 -2.16 -10.14 7.67
C ILE A 170 -1.62 -9.44 8.92
N LEU A 171 -0.42 -8.87 8.85
CA LEU A 171 0.16 -8.11 9.97
C LEU A 171 -0.71 -6.90 10.34
N CYS A 172 -1.18 -6.12 9.36
CA CYS A 172 -2.07 -4.99 9.60
C CYS A 172 -3.40 -5.42 10.26
N LEU A 173 -3.98 -6.54 9.84
CA LEU A 173 -5.19 -7.09 10.45
C LEU A 173 -4.95 -7.50 11.91
N CYS A 174 -3.83 -8.19 12.19
CA CYS A 174 -3.45 -8.57 13.55
C CYS A 174 -3.30 -7.34 14.45
N VAL A 175 -2.62 -6.29 13.98
CA VAL A 175 -2.49 -5.02 14.69
C VAL A 175 -3.86 -4.38 14.95
N GLY A 176 -4.73 -4.32 13.94
CA GLY A 176 -6.09 -3.79 14.09
C GLY A 176 -6.90 -4.54 15.15
N CYS A 177 -6.74 -5.87 15.21
CA CYS A 177 -7.38 -6.69 16.22
C CYS A 177 -6.89 -6.37 17.65
N LEU A 178 -5.57 -6.19 17.81
CA LEU A 178 -4.97 -5.83 19.10
C LEU A 178 -5.38 -4.44 19.54
N LEU A 179 -5.40 -3.49 18.61
CA LEU A 179 -5.84 -2.12 18.84
C LEU A 179 -7.29 -2.09 19.34
N TYR A 180 -8.19 -2.83 18.68
CA TYR A 180 -9.57 -2.96 19.16
C TYR A 180 -9.64 -3.56 20.56
N LYS A 181 -8.93 -4.67 20.82
CA LYS A 181 -8.93 -5.28 22.16
C LYS A 181 -8.44 -4.32 23.24
N LYS A 182 -7.46 -3.46 22.94
CA LYS A 182 -6.91 -2.49 23.89
C LYS A 182 -7.89 -1.37 24.23
N TYR A 183 -8.71 -0.95 23.26
CA TYR A 183 -9.53 0.25 23.35
C TYR A 183 -11.04 0.01 23.26
N ASN A 184 -11.50 -1.25 23.24
CA ASN A 184 -12.93 -1.57 23.17
C ASN A 184 -13.72 -1.06 24.39
N GLN A 185 -13.08 -0.99 25.57
CA GLN A 185 -13.69 -0.54 26.82
C GLN A 185 -13.45 0.95 27.09
N CYS A 186 -12.34 1.52 26.61
CA CYS A 186 -11.97 2.91 26.84
C CYS A 186 -11.51 3.53 25.52
N ASP A 187 -12.41 4.27 24.87
CA ASP A 187 -12.18 4.89 23.58
C ASP A 187 -11.38 6.23 23.73
N PRO A 188 -10.15 6.30 23.20
CA PRO A 188 -9.33 7.51 23.21
C PRO A 188 -9.98 8.72 22.50
N LEU A 189 -10.91 8.48 21.57
CA LEU A 189 -11.62 9.54 20.86
C LEU A 189 -12.68 10.20 21.75
N GLN A 190 -13.43 9.40 22.50
CA GLN A 190 -14.45 9.90 23.46
C GLN A 190 -13.79 10.63 24.63
N THR A 191 -12.64 10.13 25.09
CA THR A 191 -11.86 10.75 26.17
C THR A 191 -11.04 11.97 25.71
N LYS A 192 -11.14 12.37 24.43
CA LYS A 192 -10.44 13.53 23.83
C LYS A 192 -8.91 13.49 23.96
N ILE A 193 -8.34 12.30 24.11
CA ILE A 193 -6.88 12.10 24.05
C ILE A 193 -6.39 12.28 22.60
N ILE A 194 -7.22 11.88 21.65
CA ILE A 194 -7.01 12.09 20.21
C ILE A 194 -8.19 12.87 19.63
N SER A 195 -7.91 13.69 18.62
CA SER A 195 -8.93 14.51 17.96
C SER A 195 -9.51 13.84 16.72
N ARG A 196 -8.78 12.89 16.14
CA ARG A 196 -9.13 12.19 14.90
C ARG A 196 -8.83 10.70 15.00
N SER A 197 -9.56 9.89 14.23
CA SER A 197 -9.47 8.42 14.28
C SER A 197 -8.18 7.85 13.67
N ASP A 198 -7.54 8.57 12.75
CA ASP A 198 -6.26 8.22 12.13
C ASP A 198 -5.08 8.26 13.12
N GLN A 199 -5.20 9.02 14.21
CA GLN A 199 -4.22 9.12 15.28
C GLN A 199 -4.20 7.91 16.24
N MET A 200 -5.18 7.02 16.13
CA MET A 200 -5.37 5.90 17.04
C MET A 200 -4.20 4.90 16.99
N TYR A 201 -3.72 4.59 15.80
CA TYR A 201 -2.63 3.63 15.60
C TYR A 201 -1.27 4.17 16.11
N PRO A 202 -0.85 5.40 15.79
CA PRO A 202 0.32 6.00 16.42
C PRO A 202 0.22 6.07 17.95
N LEU A 203 -0.94 6.43 18.50
CA LEU A 203 -1.17 6.46 19.94
C LEU A 203 -0.95 5.08 20.58
N PHE A 204 -1.49 4.04 19.94
CA PHE A 204 -1.33 2.65 20.38
C PHE A 204 0.15 2.26 20.48
N ILE A 205 0.93 2.61 19.45
CA ILE A 205 2.36 2.32 19.38
C ILE A 205 3.12 3.06 20.47
N ILE A 206 2.93 4.38 20.59
CA ILE A 206 3.65 5.20 21.56
C ILE A 206 3.35 4.72 22.99
N LYS A 207 2.09 4.42 23.31
CA LYS A 207 1.70 3.97 24.66
C LYS A 207 2.22 2.57 24.99
N THR A 208 2.24 1.67 24.01
CA THR A 208 2.66 0.29 24.24
C THR A 208 4.17 0.14 24.26
N LEU A 209 4.87 0.85 23.37
CA LEU A 209 6.32 0.72 23.20
C LEU A 209 7.12 1.69 24.07
N ARG A 210 6.46 2.55 24.86
CA ARG A 210 7.14 3.49 25.78
C ARG A 210 8.12 2.81 26.74
N ARG A 211 7.87 1.55 27.09
CA ARG A 211 8.73 0.76 27.98
C ARG A 211 10.09 0.44 27.36
N PHE A 212 10.18 0.42 26.04
CA PHE A 212 11.40 0.06 25.31
C PHE A 212 11.98 1.31 24.65
N SER A 213 13.08 1.83 25.22
CA SER A 213 13.79 2.97 24.67
C SER A 213 14.23 2.68 23.23
N GLY A 214 14.06 3.67 22.33
CA GLY A 214 14.46 3.57 20.91
C GLY A 214 13.44 2.94 19.96
N ILE A 215 12.56 2.04 20.40
CA ILE A 215 11.62 1.34 19.49
C ILE A 215 10.60 2.30 18.86
N THR A 216 10.17 3.33 19.59
CA THR A 216 9.29 4.36 19.03
C THR A 216 9.99 5.15 17.91
N GLY A 217 11.27 5.46 18.06
CA GLY A 217 12.07 6.12 17.01
C GLY A 217 12.22 5.24 15.76
N LEU A 218 12.41 3.94 15.99
CA LEU A 218 12.48 2.89 14.97
C LEU A 218 11.23 2.85 14.09
N PHE A 219 10.05 2.89 14.72
CA PHE A 219 8.76 2.89 14.05
C PHE A 219 8.63 4.10 13.10
N ILE A 220 8.98 5.30 13.57
CA ILE A 220 8.90 6.54 12.77
C ILE A 220 9.82 6.47 11.56
N ALA A 221 11.08 6.07 11.77
CA ALA A 221 12.07 5.99 10.70
C ALA A 221 11.57 5.12 9.53
N CYS A 222 10.79 4.10 9.84
CA CYS A 222 10.35 3.15 8.84
C CYS A 222 9.07 3.54 8.14
N MET A 223 8.18 4.21 8.85
CA MET A 223 7.05 4.85 8.23
C MET A 223 7.54 5.93 7.24
N LEU A 224 8.54 6.72 7.61
CA LEU A 224 9.17 7.68 6.70
C LEU A 224 9.84 6.99 5.51
N ASN A 225 10.62 5.93 5.73
CA ASN A 225 11.25 5.18 4.63
C ASN A 225 10.23 4.52 3.70
N ALA A 226 9.15 3.94 4.23
CA ALA A 226 8.07 3.38 3.41
C ALA A 226 7.46 4.45 2.50
N THR A 227 7.22 5.64 3.04
CA THR A 227 6.70 6.78 2.28
C THR A 227 7.69 7.31 1.26
N LEU A 228 8.97 7.49 1.62
CA LEU A 228 10.02 7.93 0.71
C LEU A 228 10.24 6.93 -0.44
N SER A 229 10.21 5.63 -0.16
CA SER A 229 10.36 4.59 -1.19
C SER A 229 9.21 4.61 -2.21
N THR A 230 7.98 4.84 -1.72
CA THR A 230 6.78 4.95 -2.55
C THR A 230 6.79 6.25 -3.35
N PHE A 231 7.17 7.36 -2.71
CA PHE A 231 7.31 8.67 -3.33
C PHE A 231 8.35 8.66 -4.45
N SER A 232 9.54 8.12 -4.20
CA SER A 232 10.61 8.01 -5.19
C SER A 232 10.17 7.18 -6.41
N SER A 233 9.52 6.03 -6.18
CA SER A 233 8.99 5.19 -7.26
C SER A 233 7.93 5.94 -8.09
N GLY A 234 6.97 6.60 -7.42
CA GLY A 234 5.92 7.36 -8.09
C GLY A 234 6.44 8.55 -8.88
N ALA A 235 7.38 9.31 -8.31
CA ALA A 235 8.03 10.43 -8.97
C ALA A 235 8.80 9.99 -10.22
N ASN A 236 9.55 8.89 -10.13
CA ASN A 236 10.28 8.32 -11.27
C ASN A 236 9.31 7.91 -12.40
N SER A 237 8.26 7.15 -12.06
CA SER A 237 7.29 6.70 -13.06
C SER A 237 6.51 7.85 -13.70
N MET A 238 6.19 8.91 -12.94
CA MET A 238 5.60 10.12 -13.50
C MET A 238 6.55 10.79 -14.50
N ALA A 239 7.83 10.92 -14.16
CA ALA A 239 8.82 11.47 -15.07
C ALA A 239 8.94 10.63 -16.35
N THR A 240 8.95 9.29 -16.24
CA THR A 240 8.97 8.38 -17.39
C THR A 240 7.78 8.63 -18.32
N VAL A 241 6.55 8.65 -17.80
CA VAL A 241 5.35 8.77 -18.65
C VAL A 241 5.20 10.16 -19.24
N ILE A 242 5.58 11.21 -18.50
CA ILE A 242 5.61 12.58 -19.04
C ILE A 242 6.61 12.67 -20.20
N LEU A 243 7.80 12.08 -20.03
CA LEU A 243 8.81 12.08 -21.08
C LEU A 243 8.36 11.29 -22.32
N GLU A 244 7.92 10.05 -22.13
CA GLU A 244 7.57 9.14 -23.23
C GLU A 244 6.25 9.49 -23.92
N ASP A 245 5.23 9.90 -23.16
CA ASP A 245 3.85 10.06 -23.67
C ASP A 245 3.49 11.50 -24.01
N ILE A 246 4.18 12.49 -23.43
CA ILE A 246 3.89 13.91 -23.66
C ILE A 246 5.03 14.56 -24.43
N TYR A 247 6.25 14.54 -23.88
CA TYR A 247 7.37 15.30 -24.45
C TYR A 247 7.86 14.75 -25.79
N LYS A 248 8.12 13.44 -25.90
CA LYS A 248 8.60 12.83 -27.15
C LYS A 248 7.60 12.96 -28.32
N PRO A 249 6.29 12.72 -28.15
CA PRO A 249 5.32 12.93 -29.23
C PRO A 249 5.22 14.38 -29.68
N LEU A 250 5.29 15.34 -28.74
CA LEU A 250 5.28 16.77 -29.08
C LEU A 250 6.51 17.20 -29.87
N THR A 251 7.69 16.68 -29.51
CA THR A 251 8.96 17.04 -30.18
C THR A 251 9.17 16.35 -31.53
N LYS A 252 8.68 15.13 -31.72
CA LYS A 252 8.66 14.48 -33.05
C LYS A 252 7.79 15.25 -34.06
N ASN A 253 6.74 15.91 -33.61
CA ASN A 253 5.92 16.77 -34.47
C ASN A 253 6.56 18.13 -34.78
N ILE A 254 7.72 18.46 -34.18
CA ILE A 254 8.44 19.73 -34.36
C ILE A 254 9.65 19.58 -35.30
N GLN A 255 10.14 18.35 -35.53
CA GLN A 255 11.14 18.08 -36.56
C GLN A 255 10.44 18.01 -37.94
N CYS A 256 10.26 19.18 -38.56
CA CYS A 256 10.01 19.32 -40.00
C CYS A 256 11.24 18.88 -40.82
#